data_AF-A0A1S9ZG38-F1
#
_entry.id   AF-A0A1S9ZG38-F1
#
_cell.length_a   1.000
_cell.length_b   1.000
_cell.length_c   1.000
_cell.angle_alpha   90.00
_cell.angle_beta   90.00
_cell.angle_gamma   90.00
#
_symmetry.space_group_name_H-M   'P 1'
#
loop_
_entity.id
_entity.type
_entity.pdbx_description
1 polymer ?
#
loop_
_entity_poly.entity_id
_entity_poly.type
_entity_poly.pdbx_seq_one_letter_code
_entity_poly.pdbx_strand_id
1 'polypeptide(L)'
;MDEAQAYLNHPILGSRLIECCHILLDLDNRTALNIFGNTDSLKLLSSLTLFSLTPNADPIFEKVLAKYFDAKPDDTTKLILQKQSIQIDTVANMD
;
A
#
# COMPACT_ATOMS: atom_id res chain seq x y z
N MET A 1 5.97 9.11 -4.55
CA MET A 1 6.14 7.70 -4.95
C MET A 1 7.56 7.21 -4.64
N ASP A 2 8.58 8.04 -4.84
CA ASP A 2 10.00 7.67 -4.70
C ASP A 2 10.37 6.99 -3.37
N GLU A 3 9.86 7.50 -2.24
CA GLU A 3 10.12 6.90 -0.93
C GLU A 3 9.50 5.50 -0.78
N ALA A 4 8.31 5.26 -1.33
CA ALA A 4 7.68 3.95 -1.30
C ALA A 4 8.47 2.95 -2.15
N GLN A 5 8.95 3.39 -3.32
CA GLN A 5 9.85 2.58 -4.16
C GLN A 5 11.16 2.27 -3.44
N ALA A 6 11.77 3.27 -2.79
CA ALA A 6 12.99 3.10 -2.02
C ALA A 6 12.77 2.14 -0.84
N TYR A 7 11.60 2.20 -0.18
CA TYR A 7 11.22 1.29 0.89
C TYR A 7 11.13 -0.16 0.38
N LEU A 8 10.45 -0.39 -0.75
CA LEU A 8 10.35 -1.73 -1.34
C LEU A 8 11.69 -2.27 -1.81
N ASN A 9 12.55 -1.42 -2.37
CA ASN A 9 13.88 -1.81 -2.84
C ASN A 9 14.88 -1.98 -1.70
N HIS A 10 14.57 -1.53 -0.48
CA HIS A 10 15.46 -1.67 0.66
C HIS A 10 15.52 -3.16 1.09
N PRO A 11 16.72 -3.77 1.18
CA PRO A 11 16.89 -5.23 1.29
C PRO A 11 16.23 -5.86 2.53
N ILE A 12 16.08 -5.08 3.60
CA ILE A 12 15.44 -5.52 4.85
C ILE A 12 13.97 -5.08 4.96
N LEU A 13 13.61 -3.90 4.43
CA LEU A 13 12.29 -3.34 4.71
C LEU A 13 11.24 -3.90 3.75
N GLY A 14 11.55 -3.96 2.45
CA GLY A 14 10.69 -4.57 1.46
C GLY A 14 10.41 -6.04 1.74
N SER A 15 11.46 -6.81 2.05
CA SER A 15 11.34 -8.24 2.38
C SER A 15 10.46 -8.49 3.62
N ARG A 16 10.65 -7.71 4.69
CA ARG A 16 9.80 -7.80 5.89
C ARG A 16 8.35 -7.41 5.63
N LEU A 17 8.11 -6.40 4.81
CA LEU A 17 6.75 -5.99 4.49
C LEU A 17 6.03 -7.08 3.68
N ILE A 18 6.70 -7.71 2.72
CA ILE A 18 6.18 -8.85 1.95
C ILE A 18 5.93 -10.05 2.86
N GLU A 19 6.85 -10.37 3.78
CA GLU A 19 6.68 -11.45 4.76
C GLU A 19 5.47 -11.22 5.66
N CYS A 20 5.28 -10.00 6.17
CA CYS A 20 4.08 -9.64 6.92
C CYS A 20 2.80 -9.85 6.10
N CYS A 21 2.82 -9.53 4.81
CA CYS A 21 1.67 -9.76 3.92
C CYS A 21 1.39 -11.26 3.74
N HIS A 22 2.41 -12.11 3.64
CA HIS A 22 2.23 -13.56 3.62
C HIS A 22 1.57 -14.07 4.90
N ILE A 23 2.05 -13.64 6.07
CA ILE A 23 1.45 -13.99 7.36
C ILE A 23 -0.04 -13.62 7.38
N LEU A 24 -0.41 -12.43 6.89
CA LEU A 24 -1.81 -12.02 6.80
C LEU A 24 -2.63 -12.90 5.82
N LEU A 25 -2.04 -13.34 4.70
CA LEU A 25 -2.72 -14.24 3.77
C LEU A 25 -2.95 -15.64 4.35
N ASP A 26 -2.14 -16.08 5.32
CA ASP A 26 -2.28 -17.40 5.95
C ASP A 26 -3.28 -17.40 7.13
N LEU A 27 -3.71 -16.23 7.63
CA LEU A 27 -4.69 -16.15 8.72
C LEU A 27 -6.12 -16.44 8.23
N ASP A 28 -6.73 -17.53 8.69
CA ASP A 28 -8.11 -17.85 8.35
C ASP A 28 -9.13 -17.24 9.32
N ASN A 29 -10.35 -16.98 8.82
CA ASN A 29 -11.53 -16.60 9.62
C ASN A 29 -11.38 -15.35 10.49
N ARG A 30 -10.56 -14.38 10.08
CA ARG A 30 -10.35 -13.12 10.79
C ARG A 30 -10.44 -11.95 9.80
N THR A 31 -11.17 -10.90 10.18
CA THR A 31 -11.18 -9.64 9.42
C THR A 31 -10.00 -8.77 9.83
N ALA A 32 -9.63 -7.79 9.00
CA ALA A 32 -8.59 -6.80 9.36
C ALA A 32 -8.97 -6.04 10.65
N LEU A 33 -10.27 -5.74 10.85
CA LEU A 33 -10.77 -5.14 12.07
C LEU A 33 -10.54 -6.03 13.31
N ASN A 34 -10.65 -7.36 13.20
CA ASN A 34 -10.38 -8.26 14.32
C ASN A 34 -8.89 -8.46 14.63
N ILE A 35 -8.01 -8.14 13.68
CA ILE A 35 -6.55 -8.28 13.83
C ILE A 35 -5.95 -6.97 14.34
N PHE A 36 -6.35 -5.85 13.73
CA PHE A 36 -5.72 -4.55 13.90
C PHE A 36 -6.60 -3.53 14.65
N GLY A 37 -7.90 -3.78 14.79
CA GLY A 37 -8.84 -2.75 15.25
C GLY A 37 -9.09 -1.68 14.19
N ASN A 38 -9.95 -0.71 14.51
CA ASN A 38 -10.49 0.22 13.52
C ASN A 38 -9.40 1.07 12.85
N THR A 39 -8.66 1.84 13.66
CA THR A 39 -7.66 2.80 13.15
C THR A 39 -6.56 2.12 12.34
N ASP A 40 -6.01 1.01 12.83
CA ASP A 40 -4.89 0.36 12.17
C ASP A 40 -5.33 -0.48 10.96
N SER A 41 -6.59 -0.93 10.91
CA SER A 41 -7.15 -1.51 9.68
C SER A 41 -7.24 -0.49 8.53
N LEU A 42 -7.57 0.77 8.84
CA LEU A 42 -7.57 1.84 7.84
C LEU A 42 -6.14 2.17 7.38
N LYS A 43 -5.17 2.22 8.31
CA LYS A 43 -3.76 2.41 7.94
C LYS A 43 -3.23 1.27 7.08
N LEU A 44 -3.62 0.03 7.36
CA LEU A 44 -3.28 -1.12 6.52
C LEU A 44 -3.83 -0.93 5.11
N LEU A 45 -5.11 -0.55 4.98
CA LEU A 45 -5.72 -0.28 3.68
C LEU A 45 -4.97 0.82 2.90
N SER A 46 -4.66 1.96 3.53
CA SER A 46 -3.88 3.05 2.90
C SER A 46 -2.47 2.59 2.51
N SER A 47 -1.78 1.84 3.39
CA SER A 47 -0.44 1.29 3.13
C SER A 47 -0.42 0.33 1.94
N LEU A 48 -1.32 -0.67 1.94
CA LEU A 48 -1.43 -1.63 0.84
C LEU A 48 -1.78 -0.93 -0.47
N THR A 49 -2.63 0.10 -0.42
CA THR A 49 -2.96 0.91 -1.60
C THR A 49 -1.71 1.59 -2.14
N LEU A 50 -0.93 2.28 -1.30
CA LEU A 50 0.33 2.93 -1.69
C LEU A 50 1.30 1.93 -2.33
N PHE A 51 1.55 0.80 -1.66
CA PHE A 51 2.52 -0.18 -2.14
C PHE A 51 2.03 -0.93 -3.38
N SER A 52 0.73 -1.24 -3.51
CA SER A 52 0.18 -1.85 -4.73
C SER A 52 0.33 -0.98 -5.98
N LEU A 53 0.33 0.36 -5.80
CA LEU A 53 0.48 1.32 -6.89
C LEU A 53 1.94 1.70 -7.17
N THR A 54 2.88 1.18 -6.37
CA THR A 54 4.31 1.43 -6.57
C THR A 54 4.82 0.61 -7.76
N PRO A 55 5.67 1.17 -8.64
CA PRO A 55 6.21 0.43 -9.77
C PRO A 55 6.94 -0.87 -9.35
N ASN A 56 6.70 -1.95 -10.10
CA ASN A 56 7.27 -3.28 -9.83
C ASN A 56 6.95 -3.84 -8.42
N ALA A 57 5.88 -3.37 -7.78
CA ALA A 57 5.46 -3.89 -6.51
C ALA A 57 5.07 -5.37 -6.59
N ASP A 58 5.28 -6.09 -5.49
CA ASP A 58 4.86 -7.48 -5.37
C ASP A 58 3.32 -7.57 -5.43
N PRO A 59 2.73 -8.46 -6.26
CA PRO A 59 1.27 -8.67 -6.33
C PRO A 59 0.63 -9.07 -4.99
N ILE A 60 1.42 -9.45 -3.98
CA ILE A 60 0.93 -9.77 -2.65
C ILE A 60 0.12 -8.63 -2.02
N PHE A 61 0.45 -7.37 -2.29
CA PHE A 61 -0.30 -6.24 -1.73
C PHE A 61 -1.74 -6.23 -2.23
N GLU A 62 -1.94 -6.50 -3.53
CA GLU A 62 -3.27 -6.65 -4.13
C GLU A 62 -4.01 -7.87 -3.59
N LYS A 63 -3.31 -8.98 -3.34
CA LYS A 63 -3.91 -10.18 -2.73
C LYS A 63 -4.41 -9.91 -1.31
N VAL A 64 -3.65 -9.16 -0.51
CA VAL A 64 -4.07 -8.78 0.85
C VAL A 64 -5.25 -7.79 0.78
N LEU A 65 -5.23 -6.83 -0.17
CA LEU A 65 -6.39 -5.97 -0.45
C LEU A 65 -7.63 -6.78 -0.81
N ALA A 66 -7.49 -7.78 -1.68
CA ALA A 66 -8.59 -8.67 -2.06
C ALA A 66 -9.16 -9.44 -0.87
N LYS A 67 -8.28 -10.01 -0.03
CA LYS A 67 -8.69 -10.79 1.14
C LYS A 67 -9.41 -9.97 2.20
N TYR A 68 -8.94 -8.76 2.50
CA TYR A 68 -9.38 -8.00 3.66
C TYR A 68 -10.28 -6.81 3.35
N PHE A 69 -10.30 -6.34 2.11
CA PHE A 69 -10.95 -5.08 1.72
C PHE A 69 -11.69 -5.17 0.38
N ASP A 70 -12.12 -6.36 -0.05
CA ASP A 70 -12.84 -6.60 -1.32
C ASP A 70 -12.13 -6.04 -2.57
N ALA A 71 -10.79 -6.03 -2.55
CA ALA A 71 -9.96 -5.40 -3.59
C ALA A 71 -10.25 -3.90 -3.80
N LYS A 72 -10.86 -3.23 -2.81
CA LYS A 72 -11.13 -1.79 -2.84
C LYS A 72 -9.95 -1.05 -2.21
N PRO A 73 -9.19 -0.26 -2.98
CA PRO A 73 -8.13 0.58 -2.43
C PRO A 73 -8.68 1.78 -1.66
N ASP A 74 -7.83 2.42 -0.85
CA ASP A 74 -8.13 3.70 -0.20
C ASP A 74 -8.17 4.85 -1.22
N ASP A 75 -9.35 5.40 -1.44
CA ASP A 75 -9.56 6.53 -2.36
C ASP A 75 -8.77 7.79 -1.93
N THR A 76 -8.57 7.99 -0.63
CA THR A 76 -7.81 9.14 -0.12
C THR A 76 -6.34 9.04 -0.51
N THR A 77 -5.73 7.86 -0.30
CA THR A 77 -4.36 7.58 -0.74
C THR A 77 -4.20 7.78 -2.25
N LYS A 78 -5.12 7.25 -3.07
CA LYS A 78 -5.09 7.45 -4.54
C LYS A 78 -5.14 8.93 -4.91
N LEU A 79 -6.03 9.70 -4.29
CA LEU A 79 -6.17 11.13 -4.55
C LEU A 79 -4.91 11.91 -4.18
N ILE A 80 -4.27 11.59 -3.05
CA ILE A 80 -3.02 12.23 -2.63
C ILE A 80 -1.92 11.94 -3.64
N LEU A 81 -1.78 10.70 -4.09
CA LEU A 81 -0.77 10.30 -5.08
C LEU A 81 -0.99 11.02 -6.42
N GLN A 82 -2.24 11.13 -6.88
CA GLN A 82 -2.59 11.88 -8.10
C GLN A 82 -2.24 13.37 -7.97
N LYS A 83 -2.56 14.00 -6.82
CA LYS A 83 -2.23 15.40 -6.58
C LYS A 83 -0.71 15.64 -6.56
N GLN A 84 0.05 14.73 -5.99
CA GLN A 84 1.51 14.81 -5.97
C GLN A 84 2.10 14.75 -7.38
N SER A 85 1.57 13.89 -8.27
CA SER A 85 1.99 13.86 -9.68
C SER A 85 1.72 15.18 -10.40
N ILE A 86 0.53 15.76 -10.24
CA ILE A 86 0.16 17.05 -10.86
C ILE A 86 1.06 18.19 -10.37
N GLN A 87 1.43 18.19 -9.09
CA GLN A 87 2.30 19.21 -8.52
C GLN A 87 3.74 19.12 -9.05
N ILE A 88 4.27 17.91 -9.25
CA ILE A 88 5.60 17.71 -9.85
C ILE A 88 5.62 18.18 -11.30
N ASP A 89 4.61 17.82 -12.10
CA ASP A 89 4.52 18.22 -13.50
C ASP A 89 4.37 19.74 -13.67
N THR A 90 3.72 20.43 -12.73
CA THR A 90 3.59 21.89 -12.78
C THR A 90 4.92 22.60 -12.48
N VAL A 91 5.72 22.08 -11.54
CA VAL A 91 7.03 22.65 -11.18
C VAL A 91 8.06 22.36 -12.28
N ALA A 92 8.04 21.17 -12.88
CA ALA A 92 8.96 20.79 -13.96
C ALA A 92 8.72 21.57 -15.28
N ASN A 93 7.57 22.21 -15.46
CA ASN A 93 7.23 23.02 -16.63
C ASN A 93 7.40 24.54 -16.39
N MET A 94 7.97 24.95 -15.25
CA MET A 94 8.22 26.36 -14.91
C MET A 94 9.71 26.77 -15.02
N ASP A 95 10.59 25.86 -15.44
CA ASP A 95 12.02 26.10 -15.70
C ASP A 95 12.37 26.01 -17.19
#